data_AF-A0A7W6EI64-F1
#
_entry.id   AF-A0A7W6EI64-F1
#
_cell.length_a   1.000
_cell.length_b   1.000
_cell.length_c   1.000
_cell.angle_alpha   90.00
_cell.angle_beta   90.00
_cell.angle_gamma   90.00
#
_symmetry.space_group_name_H-M   'P 1'
#
loop_
_entity.id
_entity.type
_entity.pdbx_description
1 polymer ?
#
loop_
_entity_poly.entity_id
_entity_poly.type
_entity_poly.pdbx_seq_one_letter_code
_entity_poly.pdbx_strand_id
1 'polypeptide(L)' 'MRHDPASAAVVIMLRSLKMYGMAQAVTDLIEQGAPVFDAAVPILSQLLKAEMAEREVRSIAYHMKAARFPAYKDI' A
#
# COMPACT_ATOMS: atom_id res chain seq x y z
N MET A 1 -15.12 -22.30 1.48
CA MET A 1 -15.14 -20.83 1.64
C MET A 1 -14.47 -20.22 0.43
N ARG A 2 -15.17 -19.38 -0.33
CA ARG A 2 -14.65 -18.78 -1.56
C ARG A 2 -13.82 -17.56 -1.16
N HIS A 3 -12.49 -17.66 -1.21
CA HIS A 3 -11.62 -16.52 -0.96
C HIS A 3 -11.83 -15.49 -2.07
N ASP A 4 -12.23 -14.26 -1.72
CA ASP A 4 -12.28 -13.15 -2.66
C ASP A 4 -10.84 -12.71 -2.99
N PRO A 5 -10.41 -12.74 -4.26
CA PRO A 5 -9.09 -12.25 -4.66
C PRO A 5 -8.84 -10.79 -4.26
N ALA A 6 -9.89 -9.95 -4.13
CA ALA A 6 -9.74 -8.57 -3.70
C ALA A 6 -9.27 -8.46 -2.24
N SER A 7 -9.84 -9.28 -1.34
CA SER A 7 -9.43 -9.34 0.07
C SER A 7 -7.99 -9.83 0.23
N ALA A 8 -7.56 -10.81 -0.57
CA ALA A 8 -6.17 -11.27 -0.58
C ALA A 8 -5.20 -10.16 -1.05
N ALA A 9 -5.59 -9.36 -2.04
CA ALA A 9 -4.78 -8.25 -2.51
C ALA A 9 -4.54 -7.18 -1.42
N VAL A 10 -5.52 -6.93 -0.55
CA VAL A 10 -5.37 -6.01 0.60
C VAL A 10 -4.23 -6.45 1.52
N VAL A 11 -4.13 -7.75 1.83
CA VAL A 11 -3.05 -8.32 2.67
C VAL A 11 -1.68 -8.10 2.02
N ILE A 12 -1.58 -8.34 0.71
CA ILE A 12 -0.33 -8.16 -0.05
C ILE A 12 0.09 -6.68 -0.02
N MET A 13 -0.83 -5.75 -0.29
CA MET A 13 -0.55 -4.31 -0.27
C MET A 13 -0.08 -3.83 1.11
N LEU A 14 -0.74 -4.26 2.20
CA LEU A 14 -0.31 -3.94 3.56
C LEU A 14 1.10 -4.44 3.87
N ARG A 15 1.45 -5.66 3.43
CA ARG A 15 2.79 -6.23 3.62
C ARG A 15 3.84 -5.43 2.85
N SER A 16 3.55 -5.00 1.62
CA SER A 16 4.42 -4.10 0.84
C SER A 16 4.63 -2.75 1.53
N LEU A 17 3.61 -2.24 2.23
CA LEU A 17 3.70 -1.03 3.05
C LEU A 17 4.36 -1.24 4.42
N LYS A 18 4.85 -2.45 4.71
CA LYS A 18 5.43 -2.89 5.99
C LYS A 18 4.46 -2.83 7.18
N MET A 19 3.15 -2.85 6.92
CA MET A 19 2.10 -2.83 7.94
C MET A 19 1.77 -4.25 8.40
N TYR A 20 2.77 -5.00 8.90
CA TYR A 20 2.62 -6.44 9.16
C TYR A 20 1.54 -6.79 10.18
N GLY A 21 1.38 -5.98 11.25
CA GLY A 21 0.32 -6.19 12.24
C GLY A 21 -1.08 -6.02 11.64
N MET A 22 -1.26 -5.05 10.74
CA MET A 22 -2.52 -4.86 10.03
C MET A 22 -2.77 -5.98 9.02
N ALA A 23 -1.73 -6.43 8.30
CA ALA A 23 -1.84 -7.55 7.37
C ALA A 23 -2.27 -8.84 8.10
N GLN A 24 -1.77 -9.08 9.32
CA GLN A 24 -2.22 -10.19 10.15
C GLN A 24 -3.69 -10.02 10.58
N ALA A 25 -4.06 -8.87 11.15
CA ALA A 25 -5.44 -8.63 11.57
C ALA A 25 -6.45 -8.77 10.42
N VAL A 26 -6.09 -8.32 9.21
CA VAL A 26 -6.92 -8.49 8.01
C VAL A 26 -7.04 -9.97 7.61
N THR A 27 -5.98 -10.75 7.74
CA THR A 27 -6.03 -12.20 7.48
C THR A 27 -7.01 -12.88 8.43
N ASP A 28 -6.96 -12.53 9.71
CA ASP A 28 -7.87 -13.09 10.73
C ASP A 28 -9.34 -12.71 10.43
N LEU A 29 -9.60 -11.47 9.96
CA LEU A 29 -10.94 -11.02 9.54
C LEU A 29 -11.47 -11.76 8.30
N ILE A 30 -10.59 -12.07 7.35
CA ILE A 30 -10.92 -12.85 6.15
C ILE A 30 -11.32 -14.28 6.55
N GLU A 31 -10.56 -14.90 7.45
CA GLU A 31 -10.85 -16.25 7.96
C GLU A 31 -12.18 -16.31 8.73
N GLN A 32 -12.51 -15.23 9.47
CA GLN A 32 -13.79 -15.08 10.16
C GLN A 32 -14.98 -14.84 9.21
N GLY A 33 -14.73 -14.44 7.96
CA GLY A 33 -15.78 -14.09 6.99
C GLY A 33 -16.61 -12.89 7.43
N ALA A 34 -15.96 -11.87 8.02
CA ALA A 34 -16.65 -10.71 8.57
C ALA A 34 -17.32 -9.86 7.46
N PRO A 35 -18.66 -9.75 7.42
CA PRO A 35 -19.37 -9.10 6.31
C PRO A 35 -19.09 -7.59 6.21
N VAL A 36 -18.76 -6.95 7.33
CA VAL A 36 -18.35 -5.53 7.36
C VAL A 36 -17.00 -5.32 6.69
N PHE A 37 -16.08 -6.28 6.85
CA PHE A 37 -14.78 -6.22 6.20
C PHE A 37 -14.93 -6.34 4.68
N ASP A 38 -15.71 -7.31 4.21
CA ASP A 38 -15.97 -7.49 2.77
C ASP A 38 -16.56 -6.22 2.13
N ALA A 39 -17.50 -5.55 2.82
CA ALA A 39 -18.06 -4.28 2.37
C ALA A 39 -17.03 -3.13 2.34
N ALA A 40 -15.98 -3.20 3.17
CA ALA A 40 -14.91 -2.20 3.24
C ALA A 40 -13.75 -2.45 2.25
N VAL A 41 -13.66 -3.65 1.65
CA VAL A 41 -12.58 -4.00 0.71
C VAL A 41 -12.40 -2.99 -0.43
N PRO A 42 -13.46 -2.46 -1.07
CA PRO A 42 -13.29 -1.50 -2.17
C PRO A 42 -12.63 -0.19 -1.72
N ILE A 43 -13.06 0.38 -0.59
CA ILE A 43 -12.49 1.65 -0.10
C ILE A 43 -11.07 1.45 0.44
N LEU A 44 -10.81 0.35 1.16
CA LEU A 44 -9.47 0.02 1.64
C LEU A 44 -8.50 -0.15 0.47
N SER A 45 -8.93 -0.81 -0.61
CA SER A 45 -8.12 -0.98 -1.81
C SER A 45 -7.73 0.34 -2.47
N GLN A 46 -8.64 1.33 -2.49
CA GLN A 46 -8.33 2.66 -3.04
C GLN A 46 -7.35 3.43 -2.15
N LEU A 47 -7.57 3.42 -0.83
CA LEU A 47 -6.69 4.09 0.12
C LEU A 47 -5.27 3.50 0.10
N LEU A 48 -5.12 2.18 0.03
CA LEU A 48 -3.82 1.53 -0.04
C LEU A 48 -3.08 1.87 -1.33
N LYS A 49 -3.77 1.93 -2.47
CA LYS A 49 -3.18 2.37 -3.74
C LYS A 49 -2.70 3.82 -3.67
N ALA A 50 -3.48 4.71 -3.04
CA ALA A 50 -3.11 6.10 -2.85
C ALA A 50 -1.85 6.24 -1.97
N GLU A 51 -1.81 5.55 -0.83
CA GLU A 51 -0.65 5.52 0.07
C GLU A 51 0.62 5.00 -0.63
N MET A 52 0.50 3.93 -1.44
CA MET A 52 1.63 3.42 -2.23
C MET A 52 2.14 4.47 -3.22
N ALA A 53 1.25 5.12 -3.96
CA ALA A 53 1.62 6.17 -4.91
C ALA A 53 2.29 7.36 -4.21
N GLU A 54 1.78 7.79 -3.05
CA GLU A 54 2.37 8.88 -2.30
C GLU A 54 3.78 8.55 -1.79
N ARG A 55 4.01 7.31 -1.33
CA ARG A 55 5.34 6.86 -0.91
C ARG A 55 6.35 6.86 -2.04
N GLU A 56 5.96 6.41 -3.23
CA GLU A 56 6.83 6.45 -4.42
C GLU A 56 7.22 7.89 -4.76
N VAL A 57 6.24 8.80 -4.83
CA VAL A 57 6.49 10.24 -5.08
C VAL A 57 7.43 10.82 -4.03
N ARG A 58 7.19 10.51 -2.74
CA ARG A 58 8.03 10.98 -1.63
C ARG A 58 9.46 10.43 -1.71
N SER A 59 9.62 9.16 -2.07
CA SER A 59 10.92 8.52 -2.27
C SER A 59 11.72 9.21 -3.37
N ILE A 60 11.10 9.45 -4.52
CA ILE A 60 11.71 10.17 -5.64
C ILE A 60 12.14 11.57 -5.20
N ALA A 61 11.26 12.31 -4.52
CA ALA A 61 11.57 13.64 -4.02
C ALA A 61 12.78 13.65 -3.07
N TYR A 62 12.89 12.65 -2.18
CA TYR A 62 14.06 12.49 -1.31
C TYR A 62 15.33 12.22 -2.10
N HIS A 63 15.29 11.29 -3.06
CA HIS A 63 16.45 10.98 -3.90
C HIS A 63 16.90 12.18 -4.73
N MET A 64 15.97 12.88 -5.37
CA MET A 64 16.25 14.10 -6.15
C MET A 64 16.89 15.18 -5.28
N LYS A 65 16.38 15.38 -4.05
CA LYS A 65 16.96 16.35 -3.10
C LYS A 65 18.35 15.94 -2.63
N ALA A 66 18.58 14.64 -2.41
CA ALA A 66 19.86 14.12 -1.91
C ALA A 66 20.95 14.09 -2.99
N ALA A 67 20.59 13.90 -4.25
CA ALA A 67 21.54 13.63 -5.33
C ALA A 67 22.51 14.78 -5.66
N ARG A 68 22.28 16.00 -5.15
CA ARG A 68 23.15 17.20 -5.34
C ARG A 68 23.73 17.28 -6.75
N PHE A 69 22.88 17.06 -7.76
CA PHE A 69 23.34 17.05 -9.14
C PHE A 69 24.06 18.38 -9.42
N PRO A 70 25.28 18.35 -9.98
CA PRO A 70 25.94 19.56 -10.42
C PRO A 70 24.98 20.32 -11.34
N ALA A 71 24.78 21.61 -11.11
CA ALA A 71 24.12 22.43 -12.10
C ALA A 71 24.92 22.28 -13.39
N TYR A 72 24.27 21.84 -14.47
CA TYR A 72 24.89 21.83 -15.79
C TYR A 72 25.42 23.25 -16.03
N LYS A 73 26.75 23.38 -16.00
CA LYS A 73 27.43 24.62 -16.31
C LYS A 73 27.46 24.66 -17.83
N ASP A 74 26.42 25.25 -18.39
CA ASP A 74 26.34 25.50 -19.82
C ASP A 74 27.57 26.34 -20.22
N ILE A 75 28.33 25.84 -21.21
CA ILE A 75 29.21 26.57 -22.15
C ILE A 75 29.98 27.80 -21.65
#